data_AF-A0A960IWB9-F1
#
_entry.id   AF-A0A960IWB9-F1
#
_cell.length_a   1.000
_cell.length_b   1.000
_cell.length_c   1.000
_cell.angle_alpha   90.00
_cell.angle_beta   90.00
_cell.angle_gamma   90.00
#
_symmetry.space_group_name_H-M   'P 1'
#
loop_
_entity.id
_entity.type
_entity.pdbx_description
1 polymer ?
#
loop_
_entity_poly.entity_id
_entity_poly.type
_entity_poly.pdbx_seq_one_letter_code
_entity_poly.pdbx_strand_id
1 'polypeptide(L)'
;MTFLDRATRNGTPVYSMLIARPPDRPLRIGPGNFHFLAVPSWDRMLQLPHAERLAVLRDPAARDELRNAVENYNRDPAKGTTTPPPLWTTVLVDHVARPEHSHLVGRTIADLAAEQGLAPADVMLDLALSEDLETEFRWSWETDEWRNAVREAQRDARMLVGTSD
;
A
#
# COMPACT_ATOMS: atom_id res chain seq x y z
N MET A 1 -15.15 -26.25 -11.98
CA MET A 1 -14.63 -26.56 -13.33
C MET A 1 -15.73 -26.79 -14.39
N THR A 2 -16.93 -27.24 -14.02
CA THR A 2 -18.01 -27.66 -14.94
C THR A 2 -18.61 -26.59 -15.87
N PHE A 3 -18.58 -25.29 -15.51
CA PHE A 3 -19.16 -24.24 -16.35
C PHE A 3 -18.30 -23.93 -17.59
N LEU A 4 -17.00 -23.68 -17.41
CA LEU A 4 -16.08 -23.31 -18.49
C LEU A 4 -15.93 -24.44 -19.51
N ASP A 5 -15.89 -25.68 -19.05
CA ASP A 5 -15.80 -26.86 -19.92
C ASP A 5 -17.07 -27.03 -20.78
N ARG A 6 -18.26 -26.76 -20.20
CA ARG A 6 -19.53 -26.78 -20.92
C ARG A 6 -19.63 -25.65 -21.95
N ALA A 7 -19.22 -24.43 -21.60
CA ALA A 7 -19.23 -23.29 -22.51
C ALA A 7 -18.32 -23.54 -23.72
N THR A 8 -17.11 -24.05 -23.45
CA THR A 8 -16.14 -24.43 -24.50
C THR A 8 -16.70 -25.52 -25.41
N ARG A 9 -17.33 -26.56 -24.85
CA ARG A 9 -17.96 -27.65 -25.64
C ARG A 9 -19.08 -27.15 -26.55
N ASN A 10 -19.78 -26.11 -26.16
CA ASN A 10 -20.86 -25.51 -26.94
C ASN A 10 -20.37 -24.48 -27.97
N GLY A 11 -19.05 -24.35 -28.19
CA GLY A 11 -18.47 -23.43 -29.15
C GLY A 11 -18.35 -21.97 -28.66
N THR A 12 -18.57 -21.72 -27.36
CA THR A 12 -18.42 -20.39 -26.74
C THR A 12 -17.27 -20.42 -25.73
N PRO A 13 -16.00 -20.28 -26.17
CA PRO A 13 -14.89 -20.24 -25.24
C PRO A 13 -14.98 -18.98 -24.37
N VAL A 14 -14.80 -19.15 -23.06
CA VAL A 14 -14.74 -18.06 -22.09
C VAL A 14 -13.31 -18.00 -21.57
N TYR A 15 -12.70 -16.82 -21.72
CA TYR A 15 -11.36 -16.55 -21.21
C TYR A 15 -11.44 -15.64 -19.99
N SER A 16 -10.57 -15.86 -19.02
CA SER A 16 -10.40 -14.97 -17.88
C SER A 16 -9.13 -14.12 -18.07
N MET A 17 -9.24 -12.83 -17.78
CA MET A 17 -8.06 -11.96 -17.71
C MET A 17 -7.39 -12.15 -16.36
N LEU A 18 -6.20 -12.74 -16.37
CA LEU A 18 -5.40 -12.95 -15.18
C LEU A 18 -4.64 -11.66 -14.85
N ILE A 19 -4.87 -11.11 -13.65
CA ILE A 19 -4.00 -10.08 -13.09
C ILE A 19 -2.67 -10.76 -12.75
N ALA A 20 -1.64 -10.51 -13.55
CA ALA A 20 -0.33 -11.12 -13.39
C ALA A 20 0.64 -10.28 -12.56
N ARG A 21 0.26 -9.04 -12.23
CA ARG A 21 0.97 -8.17 -11.29
C ARG A 21 -0.03 -7.46 -10.39
N PRO A 22 0.13 -7.54 -9.07
CA PRO A 22 -0.66 -6.70 -8.18
C PRO A 22 -0.21 -5.24 -8.33
N PRO A 23 -0.98 -4.26 -7.81
CA PRO A 23 -0.49 -2.93 -7.57
C PRO A 23 0.88 -3.01 -6.90
N ASP A 24 1.83 -2.30 -7.50
CA ASP A 24 3.16 -2.12 -6.99
C ASP A 24 3.47 -0.64 -7.16
N ARG A 25 2.88 0.15 -6.27
CA ARG A 25 2.92 1.61 -6.35
C ARG A 25 3.81 2.16 -5.25
N PRO A 26 4.76 3.05 -5.57
CA PRO A 26 5.57 3.71 -4.56
C PRO A 26 4.66 4.56 -3.64
N LEU A 27 5.05 4.62 -2.38
CA LEU A 27 4.39 5.35 -1.33
C LEU A 27 5.49 6.05 -0.52
N ARG A 28 5.84 7.27 -0.94
CA ARG A 28 6.82 8.11 -0.22
C ARG A 28 6.09 9.06 0.75
N ILE A 29 6.73 9.43 1.86
CA ILE A 29 6.22 10.47 2.77
C ILE A 29 6.60 11.85 2.22
N GLY A 30 5.92 12.24 1.14
CA GLY A 30 6.21 13.47 0.42
C GLY A 30 5.16 13.82 -0.64
N PRO A 31 5.39 14.90 -1.41
CA PRO A 31 4.46 15.33 -2.45
C PRO A 31 4.35 14.25 -3.54
N GLY A 32 3.19 14.15 -4.17
CA GLY A 32 2.91 13.09 -5.17
C GLY A 32 2.48 11.75 -4.55
N ASN A 33 2.33 11.66 -3.24
CA ASN A 33 1.64 10.55 -2.60
C ASN A 33 0.12 10.78 -2.64
N PHE A 34 -0.56 10.04 -3.51
CA PHE A 34 -2.01 10.13 -3.71
C PHE A 34 -2.81 9.08 -2.94
N HIS A 35 -2.15 8.25 -2.12
CA HIS A 35 -2.79 7.13 -1.45
C HIS A 35 -3.59 7.56 -0.21
N PHE A 36 -3.34 8.75 0.33
CA PHE A 36 -3.98 9.26 1.56
C PHE A 36 -4.91 10.45 1.31
N LEU A 37 -5.39 10.65 0.08
CA LEU A 37 -6.25 11.79 -0.27
C LEU A 37 -7.56 11.85 0.53
N ALA A 38 -8.08 10.69 0.96
CA ALA A 38 -9.27 10.64 1.83
C ALA A 38 -8.95 10.93 3.30
N VAL A 39 -7.70 11.19 3.67
CA VAL A 39 -7.27 11.53 5.03
C VAL A 39 -6.73 12.96 5.02
N PRO A 40 -7.58 13.98 5.28
CA PRO A 40 -7.22 15.39 5.01
C PRO A 40 -5.96 15.89 5.73
N SER A 41 -5.71 15.41 6.96
CA SER A 41 -4.49 15.77 7.71
C SER A 41 -3.23 15.17 7.11
N TRP A 42 -3.31 13.94 6.59
CA TRP A 42 -2.21 13.31 5.85
C TRP A 42 -1.97 13.98 4.51
N ASP A 43 -3.02 14.23 3.73
CA ASP A 43 -2.89 14.94 2.45
C ASP A 43 -2.18 16.28 2.67
N ARG A 44 -2.63 17.09 3.65
CA ARG A 44 -1.97 18.34 4.01
C ARG A 44 -0.49 18.14 4.37
N MET A 45 -0.19 17.19 5.26
CA MET A 45 1.18 16.90 5.70
C MET A 45 2.10 16.47 4.55
N LEU A 46 1.58 15.68 3.61
CA LEU A 46 2.32 15.20 2.44
C LEU A 46 2.67 16.35 1.47
N GLN A 47 1.85 17.39 1.37
CA GLN A 47 2.12 18.56 0.52
C GLN A 47 3.10 19.59 1.11
N LEU A 48 3.48 19.49 2.39
CA LEU A 48 4.36 20.48 3.03
C LEU A 48 5.78 20.48 2.45
N PRO A 49 6.51 21.61 2.49
CA PRO A 49 7.95 21.61 2.27
C PRO A 49 8.68 20.66 3.24
N HIS A 50 9.84 20.14 2.85
CA HIS A 50 10.61 19.14 3.61
C HIS A 50 10.76 19.48 5.10
N ALA A 51 11.29 20.67 5.40
CA ALA A 51 11.54 21.12 6.76
C ALA A 51 10.25 21.26 7.59
N GLU A 52 9.16 21.74 6.98
CA GLU A 52 7.86 21.87 7.64
C GLU A 52 7.23 20.50 7.90
N ARG A 53 7.37 19.55 6.97
CA ARG A 53 6.92 18.16 7.18
C ARG A 53 7.65 17.52 8.35
N LEU A 54 8.97 17.67 8.43
CA LEU A 54 9.75 17.18 9.56
C LEU A 54 9.30 17.81 10.88
N ALA A 55 8.98 19.10 10.88
CA ALA A 55 8.49 19.79 12.08
C ALA A 55 7.13 19.23 12.53
N VAL A 56 6.19 19.03 11.60
CA VAL A 56 4.88 18.42 11.88
C VAL A 56 5.04 16.99 12.41
N LEU A 57 5.92 16.18 11.81
CA LEU A 57 6.12 14.80 12.23
C LEU A 57 6.85 14.65 13.57
N ARG A 58 7.46 15.73 14.08
CA ARG A 58 8.06 15.81 15.42
C ARG A 58 7.10 16.34 16.47
N ASP A 59 5.99 16.95 16.08
CA ASP A 59 4.98 17.47 17.01
C ASP A 59 4.07 16.34 17.52
N PRO A 60 4.07 16.04 18.84
CA PRO A 60 3.23 14.99 19.40
C PRO A 60 1.73 15.18 19.16
N ALA A 61 1.24 16.43 19.13
CA ALA A 61 -0.18 16.70 18.91
C ALA A 61 -0.58 16.40 17.47
N ALA A 62 0.25 16.81 16.51
CA ALA A 62 0.04 16.47 15.10
C ALA A 62 0.16 14.96 14.86
N ARG A 63 1.09 14.27 15.53
CA ARG A 63 1.23 12.81 15.45
C ARG A 63 -0.01 12.07 15.94
N ASP A 64 -0.63 12.52 17.03
CA ASP A 64 -1.88 11.95 17.51
C ASP A 64 -3.05 12.19 16.54
N GLU A 65 -3.14 13.39 15.95
CA GLU A 65 -4.13 13.68 14.89
C GLU A 65 -3.95 12.74 13.69
N LEU A 66 -2.71 12.60 13.18
CA LEU A 66 -2.40 11.75 12.03
C LEU A 66 -2.73 10.28 12.31
N ARG A 67 -2.39 9.78 13.50
CA ARG A 67 -2.70 8.41 13.94
C ARG A 67 -4.20 8.14 13.94
N ASN A 68 -4.99 9.07 14.47
CA ASN A 68 -6.44 8.91 14.52
C ASN A 68 -7.09 9.07 13.14
N ALA A 69 -6.63 10.03 12.34
CA ALA A 69 -7.27 10.39 11.07
C ALA A 69 -7.16 9.28 10.01
N VAL A 70 -6.03 8.57 9.94
CA VAL A 70 -5.85 7.50 8.93
C VAL A 70 -6.80 6.32 9.15
N GLU A 71 -7.12 6.01 10.41
CA GLU A 71 -8.12 4.99 10.78
C GLU A 71 -9.57 5.50 10.58
N ASN A 72 -9.76 6.82 10.53
CA ASN A 72 -11.05 7.50 10.43
C ASN A 72 -11.14 8.39 9.17
N TYR A 73 -10.66 7.88 8.04
CA TYR A 73 -10.65 8.58 6.76
C TYR A 73 -12.06 9.00 6.30
N ASN A 74 -12.13 9.97 5.39
CA ASN A 74 -13.37 10.49 4.84
C ASN A 74 -14.19 9.40 4.14
N ARG A 75 -15.43 9.22 4.58
CA ARG A 75 -16.42 8.32 3.95
C ARG A 75 -17.61 9.05 3.36
N ASP A 76 -17.63 10.37 3.46
CA ASP A 76 -18.69 11.22 2.94
C ASP A 76 -18.30 11.77 1.56
N PRO A 77 -18.97 11.36 0.46
CA PRO A 77 -18.65 11.82 -0.88
C PRO A 77 -18.89 13.32 -1.07
N ALA A 78 -19.69 13.97 -0.22
CA ALA A 78 -19.88 15.43 -0.26
C ALA A 78 -18.64 16.19 0.25
N LYS A 79 -17.73 15.53 0.97
CA LYS A 79 -16.54 16.14 1.59
C LYS A 79 -15.24 15.86 0.84
N GLY A 80 -15.30 15.18 -0.31
CA GLY A 80 -14.15 14.86 -1.14
C GLY A 80 -14.04 13.37 -1.46
N THR A 81 -12.84 12.92 -1.82
CA THR A 81 -12.60 11.50 -2.12
C THR A 81 -12.90 10.61 -0.92
N THR A 82 -13.44 9.43 -1.19
CA THR A 82 -13.74 8.38 -0.21
C THR A 82 -12.90 7.13 -0.44
N THR A 83 -11.88 7.22 -1.31
CA THR A 83 -10.97 6.12 -1.60
C THR A 83 -10.17 5.79 -0.34
N PRO A 84 -10.27 4.56 0.20
CA PRO A 84 -9.59 4.22 1.44
C PRO A 84 -8.07 4.30 1.28
N PRO A 85 -7.34 4.71 2.34
CA PRO A 85 -5.90 4.55 2.36
C PRO A 85 -5.51 3.07 2.32
N PRO A 86 -4.28 2.74 1.85
CA PRO A 86 -3.77 1.38 1.89
C PRO A 86 -3.81 0.79 3.30
N LEU A 87 -4.20 -0.49 3.41
CA LEU A 87 -4.13 -1.21 4.67
C LEU A 87 -2.68 -1.41 5.08
N TRP A 88 -2.38 -1.28 6.38
CA TRP A 88 -1.02 -1.46 6.92
C TRP A 88 -0.41 -2.85 6.64
N THR A 89 -1.24 -3.86 6.44
CA THR A 89 -0.84 -5.23 6.02
C THR A 89 -0.39 -5.31 4.56
N THR A 90 -0.59 -4.25 3.79
CA THR A 90 -0.25 -4.13 2.36
C THR A 90 0.72 -2.98 2.07
N VAL A 91 1.17 -2.27 3.11
CA VAL A 91 2.23 -1.26 3.02
C VAL A 91 3.52 -1.90 3.51
N LEU A 92 4.53 -1.95 2.65
CA LEU A 92 5.81 -2.57 2.94
C LEU A 92 6.93 -1.55 2.88
N VAL A 93 7.98 -1.77 3.66
CA VAL A 93 9.26 -1.06 3.49
C VAL A 93 9.93 -1.59 2.22
N ASP A 94 10.19 -0.73 1.24
CA ASP A 94 10.80 -1.11 -0.04
C ASP A 94 12.29 -0.76 -0.07
N HIS A 95 12.63 0.46 0.32
CA HIS A 95 14.00 0.93 0.41
C HIS A 95 14.23 1.72 1.69
N VAL A 96 15.44 1.61 2.23
CA VAL A 96 15.90 2.35 3.40
C VAL A 96 17.19 3.08 3.08
N ALA A 97 17.32 4.32 3.55
CA ALA A 97 18.53 5.12 3.36
C ALA A 97 19.67 4.71 4.31
N ARG A 98 19.35 4.14 5.47
CA ARG A 98 20.33 3.78 6.49
C ARG A 98 20.59 2.27 6.53
N PRO A 99 21.86 1.83 6.49
CA PRO A 99 22.19 0.41 6.55
C PRO A 99 21.67 -0.32 7.80
N GLU A 100 21.56 0.37 8.94
CA GLU A 100 21.00 -0.24 10.17
C GLU A 100 19.54 -0.70 10.00
N HIS A 101 18.79 -0.09 9.09
CA HIS A 101 17.38 -0.42 8.82
C HIS A 101 17.19 -1.48 7.73
N SER A 102 18.25 -2.01 7.11
CA SER A 102 18.13 -2.95 5.99
C SER A 102 17.34 -4.21 6.31
N HIS A 103 17.29 -4.60 7.59
CA HIS A 103 16.50 -5.73 8.08
C HIS A 103 14.98 -5.49 8.05
N LEU A 104 14.53 -4.25 7.83
CA LEU A 104 13.11 -3.87 7.74
C LEU A 104 12.56 -4.05 6.32
N VAL A 105 13.42 -4.10 5.30
CA VAL A 105 13.01 -4.20 3.89
C VAL A 105 12.19 -5.47 3.64
N GLY A 106 11.09 -5.33 2.89
CA GLY A 106 10.15 -6.40 2.57
C GLY A 106 9.14 -6.72 3.68
N ARG A 107 9.24 -6.08 4.85
CA ARG A 107 8.31 -6.27 5.97
C ARG A 107 7.13 -5.30 5.87
N THR A 108 5.96 -5.74 6.33
CA THR A 108 4.78 -4.88 6.38
C THR A 108 4.82 -3.94 7.58
N ILE A 109 4.21 -2.76 7.46
CA ILE A 109 4.07 -1.83 8.61
C ILE A 109 3.26 -2.48 9.74
N ALA A 110 2.26 -3.30 9.41
CA ALA A 110 1.48 -4.04 10.41
C ALA A 110 2.35 -5.02 11.22
N ASP A 111 3.24 -5.79 10.59
CA ASP A 111 4.11 -6.73 11.31
C ASP A 111 5.09 -5.98 12.21
N LEU A 112 5.68 -4.89 11.71
CA LEU A 112 6.58 -4.04 12.48
C LEU A 112 5.89 -3.41 13.68
N ALA A 113 4.66 -2.94 13.51
CA ALA A 113 3.83 -2.39 14.58
C ALA A 113 3.49 -3.43 15.65
N ALA A 114 3.13 -4.65 15.23
CA ALA A 114 2.85 -5.75 16.15
C ALA A 114 4.09 -6.12 16.99
N GLU A 115 5.27 -6.17 16.39
CA GLU A 115 6.52 -6.47 17.10
C GLU A 115 6.95 -5.36 18.06
N GLN A 116 6.77 -4.10 17.68
CA GLN A 116 7.17 -2.96 18.48
C GLN A 116 6.14 -2.58 19.55
N GLY A 117 4.90 -3.07 19.44
CA GLY A 117 3.79 -2.67 20.32
C GLY A 117 3.36 -1.22 20.10
N LEU A 118 3.54 -0.69 18.89
CA LEU A 118 3.23 0.68 18.51
C LEU A 118 2.07 0.75 17.51
N ALA A 119 1.48 1.92 17.35
CA ALA A 119 0.49 2.13 16.29
C ALA A 119 1.17 2.07 14.90
N PRO A 120 0.57 1.42 13.89
CA PRO A 120 1.16 1.32 12.55
C PRO A 120 1.54 2.65 11.91
N ALA A 121 0.68 3.66 12.05
CA ALA A 121 0.97 5.02 11.59
C ALA A 121 2.25 5.58 12.22
N ASP A 122 2.50 5.31 13.50
CA ASP A 122 3.71 5.80 14.15
C ASP A 122 4.95 5.08 13.69
N VAL A 123 4.91 3.75 13.56
CA VAL A 123 6.05 2.97 13.07
C VAL A 123 6.51 3.45 11.70
N MET A 124 5.54 3.66 10.79
CA MET A 124 5.86 4.16 9.45
C MET A 124 6.47 5.57 9.49
N LEU A 125 5.85 6.48 10.25
CA LEU A 125 6.28 7.87 10.32
C LEU A 125 7.60 8.05 11.11
N ASP A 126 7.86 7.21 12.10
CA ASP A 126 9.12 7.19 12.86
C ASP A 126 10.27 6.67 12.00
N LEU A 127 10.03 5.60 11.22
CA LEU A 127 11.01 5.13 10.25
C LEU A 127 11.31 6.23 9.23
N ALA A 128 10.28 6.81 8.61
CA ALA A 128 10.46 7.91 7.66
C ALA A 128 11.22 9.09 8.29
N LEU A 129 10.87 9.50 9.52
CA LEU A 129 11.54 10.60 10.21
C LEU A 129 13.00 10.28 10.55
N SER A 130 13.29 9.04 10.94
CA SER A 130 14.65 8.60 11.25
C SER A 130 15.57 8.64 10.03
N GLU A 131 15.02 8.48 8.83
CA GLU A 131 15.73 8.50 7.56
C GLU A 131 15.62 9.83 6.80
N ASP A 132 15.24 10.92 7.48
CA ASP A 132 15.03 12.23 6.83
C ASP A 132 14.08 12.15 5.62
N LEU A 133 13.04 11.32 5.74
CA LEU A 133 12.01 11.05 4.73
C LEU A 133 12.48 10.33 3.45
N GLU A 134 13.73 9.83 3.43
CA GLU A 134 14.29 9.09 2.30
C GLU A 134 13.87 7.61 2.27
N THR A 135 13.15 7.12 3.30
CA THR A 135 12.55 5.78 3.24
C THR A 135 11.51 5.70 2.12
N GLU A 136 11.61 4.66 1.29
CA GLU A 136 10.59 4.35 0.30
C GLU A 136 9.72 3.20 0.80
N PHE A 137 8.42 3.43 0.83
CA PHE A 137 7.44 2.36 1.05
C PHE A 137 6.80 2.01 -0.29
N ARG A 138 6.17 0.84 -0.33
CA ARG A 138 5.35 0.41 -1.46
C ARG A 138 4.02 -0.12 -0.98
N TRP A 139 2.99 0.17 -1.76
CA TRP A 139 1.71 -0.49 -1.61
C TRP A 139 1.65 -1.68 -2.56
N SER A 140 1.62 -2.88 -1.98
CA SER A 140 1.45 -4.12 -2.70
C SER A 140 0.75 -5.17 -1.83
N TRP A 141 -0.13 -5.94 -2.44
CA TRP A 141 -0.79 -7.08 -1.78
C TRP A 141 -0.28 -8.43 -2.30
N GLU A 142 0.91 -8.45 -2.89
CA GLU A 142 1.54 -9.68 -3.34
C GLU A 142 1.95 -10.59 -2.18
N THR A 143 1.45 -11.82 -2.17
CA THR A 143 1.84 -12.88 -1.23
C THR A 143 2.47 -14.05 -1.96
N ASP A 144 3.21 -14.92 -1.26
CA ASP A 144 3.73 -16.16 -1.86
C ASP A 144 2.61 -17.08 -2.34
N GLU A 145 1.50 -17.14 -1.60
CA GLU A 145 0.30 -17.87 -2.02
C GLU A 145 -0.23 -17.33 -3.34
N TRP A 146 -0.37 -16.00 -3.46
CA TRP A 146 -0.82 -15.36 -4.70
C TRP A 146 0.17 -15.60 -5.85
N ARG A 147 1.48 -15.45 -5.62
CA ARG A 147 2.52 -15.71 -6.62
C ARG A 147 2.44 -17.15 -7.14
N ASN A 148 2.26 -18.11 -6.25
CA ASN A 148 2.12 -19.52 -6.62
C ASN A 148 0.81 -19.80 -7.38
N ALA A 149 -0.30 -19.19 -6.95
CA ALA A 149 -1.58 -19.32 -7.64
C ALA A 149 -1.53 -18.74 -9.06
N VAL A 150 -0.94 -17.55 -9.24
CA VAL A 150 -0.72 -16.93 -10.57
C VAL A 150 0.21 -17.77 -11.43
N ARG A 151 1.29 -18.30 -10.85
CA ARG A 151 2.24 -19.18 -11.54
C ARG A 151 1.57 -20.41 -12.14
N GLU A 152 0.58 -20.97 -11.46
CA GLU A 152 -0.19 -22.10 -11.95
C GLU A 152 -1.28 -21.66 -12.94
N ALA A 153 -2.05 -20.62 -12.59
CA ALA A 153 -3.14 -20.12 -13.43
C ALA A 153 -2.67 -19.73 -14.84
N GLN A 154 -1.53 -19.07 -14.97
CA GLN A 154 -0.99 -18.64 -16.28
C GLN A 154 -0.70 -19.80 -17.26
N ARG A 155 -0.72 -21.06 -16.80
CA ARG A 155 -0.53 -22.25 -17.64
C ARG A 155 -1.83 -22.75 -18.27
N ASP A 156 -2.99 -22.33 -17.77
CA ASP A 156 -4.28 -22.72 -18.31
C ASP A 156 -4.56 -21.95 -19.61
N ALA A 157 -4.87 -22.68 -20.70
CA ALA A 157 -5.14 -22.11 -22.01
C ALA A 157 -6.35 -21.15 -22.04
N ARG A 158 -7.15 -21.10 -20.97
CA ARG A 158 -8.28 -20.18 -20.80
C ARG A 158 -7.91 -18.89 -20.07
N MET A 159 -6.65 -18.71 -19.68
CA MET A 159 -6.16 -17.49 -19.07
C MET A 159 -5.47 -16.59 -20.11
N LEU A 160 -5.89 -15.33 -20.14
CA LEU A 160 -5.19 -14.27 -20.86
C LEU A 160 -4.42 -13.44 -19.84
N VAL A 161 -3.10 -13.41 -19.97
CA VAL A 161 -2.22 -12.66 -19.06
C VAL A 161 -2.42 -11.17 -19.29
N GLY A 162 -2.99 -10.48 -18.30
CA GLY A 162 -3.21 -9.04 -18.34
C GLY A 162 -2.09 -8.28 -17.61
N THR A 163 -1.60 -7.22 -18.25
CA THR A 163 -0.68 -6.24 -17.67
C THR A 163 -1.33 -4.87 -17.74
N SER A 164 -2.30 -4.59 -16.86
CA SER A 164 -2.82 -3.22 -16.75
C SER A 164 -1.77 -2.37 -16.04
N ASP A 165 -1.40 -1.26 -16.69
CA ASP A 165 -0.89 -0.03 -16.06
C ASP A 165 -1.95 0.52 -15.09
#